data_AF-A0A3D3SB31-F1
#
_entry.id   AF-A0A3D3SB31-F1
#
_cell.length_a   1.000
_cell.length_b   1.000
_cell.length_c   1.000
_cell.angle_alpha   90.00
_cell.angle_beta   90.00
_cell.angle_gamma   90.00
#
_symmetry.space_group_name_H-M   'P 1'
#
loop_
_entity.id
_entity.type
_entity.pdbx_description
1 polymer ?
#
loop_
_entity_poly.entity_id
_entity_poly.type
_entity_poly.pdbx_seq_one_letter_code
_entity_poly.pdbx_strand_id
1 'polypeptide(L)'
;MRPEELAEGIKAILEHSPAFPESKLLVDIIANPQAGGFKRRRIAARRRRELRQVVALAAALPLRKNEVQVRLHLTQRCGHASAIAQRTLDHSTSNGLDSFHIIMTAGGDGTSLEMAERLLYLPEDRKKQFALLRLPLGTGNDGSEGRDLVIALGRFLSPLKLERRAAVQVRPAEEGGKPPLWAFNIASVGLDAYVSDKTNKLKSVFPGDSYKFWVNIATMLYDRAYKVIPMGLKIWDL
;
A
#
# COMPACT_ATOMS: atom_id res chain seq x y z
N MET A 1 -2.30 -7.55 16.84
CA MET A 1 -0.91 -7.35 16.43
C MET A 1 -0.60 -5.89 16.61
N ARG A 2 0.55 -5.56 17.19
CA ARG A 2 1.04 -4.17 17.24
C ARG A 2 1.95 -3.90 16.03
N PRO A 3 2.10 -2.65 15.56
CA PRO A 3 3.04 -2.32 14.49
C PRO A 3 4.48 -2.79 14.77
N GLU A 4 4.92 -2.76 16.02
CA GLU A 4 6.26 -3.19 16.43
C GLU A 4 6.42 -4.71 16.25
N GLU A 5 5.41 -5.50 16.64
CA GLU A 5 5.39 -6.95 16.42
C GLU A 5 5.46 -7.30 14.93
N LEU A 6 4.85 -6.47 14.07
CA LEU A 6 4.95 -6.63 12.62
C LEU A 6 6.39 -6.39 12.13
N ALA A 7 7.03 -5.31 12.59
CA ALA A 7 8.39 -4.99 12.21
C ALA A 7 9.40 -6.05 12.68
N GLU A 8 9.27 -6.55 13.91
CA GLU A 8 10.07 -7.65 14.44
C GLU A 8 9.89 -8.93 13.61
N GLY A 9 8.64 -9.29 13.29
CA GLY A 9 8.37 -10.47 12.49
C GLY A 9 8.89 -10.34 11.04
N ILE A 10 8.76 -9.17 10.42
CA ILE A 10 9.32 -8.91 9.08
C ILE A 10 10.85 -8.99 9.11
N LYS A 11 11.50 -8.44 10.13
CA LYS A 11 12.96 -8.56 10.30
C LYS A 11 13.38 -10.02 10.36
N ALA A 12 12.74 -10.82 11.22
CA ALA A 12 13.02 -12.24 11.35
C ALA A 12 12.80 -13.02 10.03
N ILE A 13 11.79 -12.66 9.23
CA ILE A 13 11.56 -13.26 7.91
C ILE A 13 12.69 -12.90 6.94
N LEU A 14 13.08 -11.63 6.90
CA LEU A 14 14.07 -11.13 5.93
C LEU A 14 15.50 -11.56 6.24
N GLU A 15 15.85 -11.77 7.52
CA GLU A 15 17.14 -12.33 7.94
C GLU A 15 17.39 -13.74 7.38
N HIS A 16 16.33 -14.47 7.03
CA HIS A 16 16.39 -15.80 6.41
C HIS A 16 15.94 -15.80 4.94
N SER A 17 15.71 -14.63 4.35
CA SER A 17 15.12 -14.54 3.01
C SER A 17 16.16 -14.76 1.89
N PRO A 18 15.89 -15.68 0.94
CA PRO A 18 16.69 -15.83 -0.29
C PRO A 18 16.42 -14.73 -1.35
N ALA A 19 15.54 -13.76 -1.10
CA ALA A 19 15.22 -12.71 -2.06
C ALA A 19 16.38 -11.71 -2.22
N PHE A 20 16.77 -11.35 -3.46
CA PHE A 20 17.84 -10.38 -3.74
C PHE A 20 19.21 -10.73 -3.10
N PRO A 21 19.73 -11.98 -3.22
CA PRO A 21 20.80 -12.51 -2.35
C PRO A 21 22.07 -11.64 -2.25
N GLU A 22 22.43 -10.92 -3.32
CA GLU A 22 23.65 -10.11 -3.41
C GLU A 22 23.56 -8.71 -2.80
N SER A 23 22.37 -8.27 -2.38
CA SER A 23 22.15 -6.89 -1.89
C SER A 23 22.02 -6.81 -0.37
N LYS A 24 22.42 -5.69 0.21
CA LYS A 24 21.95 -5.30 1.55
C LYS A 24 20.48 -4.90 1.45
N LEU A 25 19.63 -5.35 2.38
CA LEU A 25 18.21 -4.99 2.36
C LEU A 25 17.93 -3.84 3.32
N LEU A 26 17.41 -2.75 2.79
CA LEU A 26 16.93 -1.61 3.57
C LEU A 26 15.40 -1.56 3.46
N VAL A 27 14.72 -1.84 4.58
CA VAL A 27 13.27 -2.01 4.60
C VAL A 27 12.62 -0.94 5.46
N ASP A 28 11.77 -0.13 4.84
CA ASP A 28 10.98 0.90 5.51
C ASP A 28 9.52 0.48 5.56
N ILE A 29 9.02 0.20 6.77
CA ILE A 29 7.63 -0.15 7.02
C ILE A 29 6.87 1.12 7.40
N ILE A 30 5.94 1.55 6.56
CA ILE A 30 5.06 2.69 6.83
C ILE A 30 3.72 2.15 7.31
N ALA A 31 3.50 2.17 8.63
CA ALA A 31 2.32 1.61 9.27
C ALA A 31 1.33 2.70 9.69
N ASN A 32 0.05 2.48 9.38
CA ASN A 32 -1.05 3.25 9.95
C ASN A 32 -1.61 2.49 11.18
N PRO A 33 -1.37 2.96 12.41
CA PRO A 33 -1.84 2.26 13.62
C PRO A 33 -3.37 2.12 13.69
N GLN A 34 -4.11 2.97 12.97
CA GLN A 34 -5.58 2.92 12.91
C GLN A 34 -6.10 1.89 11.89
N ALA A 35 -5.23 1.25 11.11
CA ALA A 35 -5.63 0.24 10.13
C ALA A 35 -6.28 -0.99 10.81
N GLY A 36 -7.19 -1.65 10.08
CA GLY A 36 -7.99 -2.75 10.61
C GLY A 36 -7.16 -3.90 11.18
N GLY A 37 -6.02 -4.21 10.56
CA GLY A 37 -5.05 -5.22 10.97
C GLY A 37 -4.33 -4.95 12.29
N PHE A 38 -4.40 -3.73 12.80
CA PHE A 38 -3.88 -3.36 14.12
C PHE A 38 -5.01 -3.10 15.12
N LYS A 39 -6.01 -2.31 14.71
CA LYS A 39 -7.08 -1.81 15.58
C LYS A 39 -8.18 -2.83 15.89
N ARG A 40 -8.60 -3.65 14.90
CA ARG A 40 -9.73 -4.57 15.08
C ARG A 40 -9.25 -5.89 15.67
N ARG A 41 -9.51 -6.14 16.96
CA ARG A 41 -9.00 -7.30 17.73
C ARG A 41 -9.03 -8.63 16.98
N ARG A 42 -10.15 -8.99 16.34
CA ARG A 42 -10.30 -10.25 15.58
C ARG A 42 -9.36 -10.31 14.36
N ILE A 43 -9.29 -9.24 13.57
CA ILE A 43 -8.40 -9.14 12.41
C ILE A 43 -6.95 -9.12 12.86
N ALA A 44 -6.64 -8.34 13.90
CA ALA A 44 -5.31 -8.19 14.44
C ALA A 44 -4.77 -9.49 15.08
N ALA A 45 -5.63 -10.33 15.64
CA ALA A 45 -5.27 -11.67 16.12
C ALA A 45 -5.02 -12.64 14.96
N ARG A 46 -5.85 -12.58 13.91
CA ARG A 46 -5.64 -13.36 12.68
C ARG A 46 -4.31 -13.01 12.01
N ARG A 47 -4.05 -11.71 11.77
CA ARG A 47 -2.80 -11.21 11.18
C ARG A 47 -1.58 -11.59 12.01
N ARG A 48 -1.68 -11.56 13.34
CA ARG A 48 -0.61 -12.05 14.22
C ARG A 48 -0.30 -13.53 14.00
N ARG A 49 -1.31 -14.39 13.84
CA ARG A 49 -1.09 -15.83 13.57
C ARG A 49 -0.43 -16.06 12.22
N GLU A 50 -0.90 -15.36 11.19
CA GLU A 50 -0.34 -15.43 9.84
C GLU A 50 1.13 -14.98 9.83
N LEU A 51 1.47 -13.88 10.52
CA LEU A 51 2.86 -13.44 10.67
C LEU A 51 3.74 -14.50 11.33
N ARG A 52 3.29 -15.07 12.46
CA ARG A 52 4.05 -16.14 13.15
C ARG A 52 4.26 -17.37 12.27
N GLN A 53 3.27 -17.72 11.45
CA GLN A 53 3.40 -18.83 10.51
C GLN A 53 4.53 -18.57 9.51
N VAL A 54 4.58 -17.38 8.90
CA VAL A 54 5.65 -17.04 7.95
C VAL A 54 7.00 -16.96 8.64
N VAL A 55 7.08 -16.41 9.86
CA VAL A 55 8.32 -16.41 10.66
C VAL A 55 8.82 -17.83 10.90
N ALA A 56 7.93 -18.77 11.27
CA ALA A 56 8.31 -20.16 11.49
C ALA A 56 8.81 -20.84 10.21
N LEU A 57 8.19 -20.54 9.06
CA LEU A 57 8.66 -21.05 7.77
C LEU A 57 10.01 -20.45 7.36
N ALA A 58 10.22 -19.15 7.61
CA ALA A 58 11.48 -18.48 7.33
C ALA A 58 12.62 -19.04 8.17
N ALA A 59 12.38 -19.34 9.45
CA ALA A 59 13.39 -19.90 10.35
C ALA A 59 13.95 -21.27 9.90
N ALA A 60 13.24 -21.99 9.01
CA ALA A 60 13.73 -23.22 8.41
C ALA A 60 14.71 -23.00 7.24
N LEU A 61 14.83 -21.75 6.75
CA LEU A 61 15.77 -21.37 5.70
C LEU A 61 17.12 -20.94 6.31
N PRO A 62 18.23 -21.02 5.55
CA PRO A 62 19.51 -20.51 6.02
C PRO A 62 19.48 -19.01 6.30
N LEU A 63 20.31 -18.56 7.24
CA LEU A 63 20.55 -17.13 7.43
C LEU A 63 21.16 -16.53 6.16
N ARG A 64 20.69 -15.34 5.82
CA ARG A 64 21.25 -14.52 4.75
C ARG A 64 22.65 -14.03 5.14
N LYS A 65 23.55 -13.94 4.17
CA LYS A 65 24.91 -13.40 4.36
C LYS A 65 24.94 -11.87 4.49
N ASN A 66 24.13 -11.19 3.70
CA ASN A 66 24.10 -9.72 3.63
C ASN A 66 23.18 -9.11 4.67
N GLU A 67 23.50 -7.88 5.09
CA GLU A 67 22.78 -7.16 6.14
C GLU A 67 21.31 -6.87 5.77
N VAL A 68 20.45 -6.90 6.79
CA VAL A 68 19.04 -6.48 6.72
C VAL A 68 18.79 -5.41 7.78
N GLN A 69 18.36 -4.23 7.33
CA GLN A 69 17.91 -3.16 8.20
C GLN A 69 16.41 -2.95 8.03
N VAL A 70 15.65 -3.02 9.12
CA VAL A 70 14.21 -2.75 9.14
C VAL A 70 13.92 -1.51 9.98
N ARG A 71 13.18 -0.56 9.42
CA ARG A 71 12.77 0.70 10.06
C ARG A 71 11.26 0.78 10.06
N LEU A 72 10.67 1.08 11.22
CA LEU A 72 9.23 1.26 11.36
C LEU A 72 8.89 2.74 11.48
N HIS A 73 7.95 3.20 10.64
CA HIS A 73 7.43 4.55 10.63
C HIS A 73 5.94 4.53 10.87
N LEU A 74 5.48 5.23 11.91
CA LEU A 74 4.06 5.31 12.24
C LEU A 74 3.43 6.57 11.66
N THR A 75 2.38 6.41 10.87
CA THR A 75 1.59 7.55 10.39
C THR A 75 0.69 8.07 11.51
N GLN A 76 0.40 9.38 11.45
CA GLN A 76 -0.36 10.09 12.49
C GLN A 76 -1.57 10.83 11.93
N ARG A 77 -1.55 11.13 10.62
CA ARG A 77 -2.59 11.88 9.91
C ARG A 77 -2.58 11.51 8.42
N CYS A 78 -3.63 11.89 7.71
CA CYS A 78 -3.69 11.83 6.24
C CYS A 78 -2.52 12.62 5.63
N GLY A 79 -1.93 12.12 4.54
CA GLY A 79 -0.75 12.71 3.89
C GLY A 79 0.58 12.45 4.60
N HIS A 80 0.59 11.86 5.82
CA HIS A 80 1.83 11.60 6.54
C HIS A 80 2.63 10.46 5.89
N ALA A 81 1.99 9.49 5.23
CA ALA A 81 2.72 8.41 4.55
C ALA A 81 3.54 8.97 3.38
N SER A 82 2.97 9.92 2.64
CA SER A 82 3.69 10.65 1.58
C SER A 82 4.93 11.39 2.12
N ALA A 83 4.81 12.06 3.28
CA ALA A 83 5.93 12.79 3.88
C ALA A 83 7.02 11.87 4.44
N ILE A 84 6.65 10.69 4.95
CA ILE A 84 7.61 9.65 5.34
C ILE A 84 8.31 9.10 4.10
N ALA A 85 7.55 8.75 3.05
CA ALA A 85 8.10 8.22 1.81
C ALA A 85 9.13 9.19 1.19
N GLN A 86 8.82 10.49 1.11
CA GLN A 86 9.77 11.48 0.61
C GLN A 86 11.08 11.46 1.39
N ARG A 87 11.02 11.50 2.73
CA ARG A 87 12.23 11.44 3.57
C ARG A 87 13.02 10.15 3.36
N THR A 88 12.35 9.00 3.25
CA THR A 88 13.01 7.72 2.95
C THR A 88 13.72 7.75 1.61
N LEU A 89 13.10 8.32 0.58
CA LEU A 89 13.68 8.46 -0.76
C LEU A 89 14.84 9.46 -0.81
N ASP A 90 14.79 10.50 0.01
CA ASP A 90 15.88 11.48 0.13
C ASP A 90 17.09 10.83 0.82
N HIS A 91 16.86 10.10 1.92
CA HIS A 91 17.94 9.40 2.64
C HIS A 91 18.53 8.21 1.87
N SER A 92 17.77 7.56 0.99
CA SER A 92 18.28 6.44 0.19
C SER A 92 19.33 6.86 -0.83
N THR A 93 19.34 8.12 -1.27
CA THR A 93 20.39 8.66 -2.16
C THR A 93 21.80 8.52 -1.58
N SER A 94 21.90 8.44 -0.26
CA SER A 94 23.17 8.39 0.47
C SER A 94 23.63 6.95 0.73
N ASN A 95 22.79 5.94 0.48
CA ASN A 95 23.15 4.53 0.65
C ASN A 95 23.66 4.01 -0.69
N GLY A 96 24.82 3.35 -0.68
CA GLY A 96 25.51 2.89 -1.89
C GLY A 96 24.65 2.01 -2.81
N LEU A 97 25.13 1.84 -4.05
CA LEU A 97 24.48 1.04 -5.10
C LEU A 97 24.34 -0.46 -4.75
N ASP A 98 24.99 -0.93 -3.68
CA ASP A 98 24.92 -2.29 -3.14
C ASP A 98 23.68 -2.53 -2.25
N SER A 99 22.90 -1.49 -1.96
CA SER A 99 21.69 -1.57 -1.17
C SER A 99 20.42 -1.64 -2.02
N PHE A 100 19.50 -2.51 -1.63
CA PHE A 100 18.19 -2.66 -2.24
C PHE A 100 17.10 -2.24 -1.26
N HIS A 101 16.22 -1.34 -1.70
CA HIS A 101 15.22 -0.72 -0.84
C HIS A 101 13.85 -1.36 -1.01
N ILE A 102 13.24 -1.80 0.07
CA ILE A 102 11.87 -2.32 0.08
C ILE A 102 11.02 -1.42 0.96
N ILE A 103 10.02 -0.77 0.36
CA ILE A 103 9.07 0.04 1.10
C ILE A 103 7.79 -0.78 1.27
N MET A 104 7.42 -1.02 2.53
CA MET A 104 6.26 -1.82 2.89
C MET A 104 5.17 -0.91 3.45
N THR A 105 3.97 -0.94 2.87
CA THR A 105 2.83 -0.21 3.43
C THR A 105 1.98 -1.12 4.29
N ALA A 106 1.80 -0.73 5.55
CA ALA A 106 0.99 -1.44 6.54
C ALA A 106 -0.25 -0.59 6.88
N GLY A 107 -1.16 -0.47 5.91
CA GLY A 107 -2.33 0.38 5.99
C GLY A 107 -3.43 -0.06 5.04
N GLY A 108 -4.37 0.84 4.75
CA GLY A 108 -5.34 0.66 3.68
C GLY A 108 -4.85 1.24 2.35
N ASP A 109 -5.72 1.20 1.34
CA ASP A 109 -5.37 1.62 -0.03
C ASP A 109 -4.89 3.08 -0.11
N GLY A 110 -5.41 3.98 0.73
CA GLY A 110 -4.93 5.37 0.79
C GLY A 110 -3.47 5.50 1.23
N THR A 111 -3.01 4.69 2.20
CA THR A 111 -1.61 4.67 2.64
C THR A 111 -0.70 4.15 1.53
N SER A 112 -1.17 3.13 0.80
CA SER A 112 -0.46 2.57 -0.36
C SER A 112 -0.39 3.55 -1.53
N LEU A 113 -1.47 4.28 -1.79
CA LEU A 113 -1.54 5.31 -2.84
C LEU A 113 -0.55 6.43 -2.58
N GLU A 114 -0.58 7.04 -1.38
CA GLU A 114 0.33 8.13 -0.98
C GLU A 114 1.80 7.75 -1.19
N MET A 115 2.14 6.49 -0.96
CA MET A 115 3.50 5.96 -1.13
C MET A 115 3.84 5.74 -2.61
N ALA A 116 2.98 5.02 -3.34
CA ALA A 116 3.22 4.64 -4.73
C ALA A 116 3.37 5.87 -5.64
N GLU A 117 2.61 6.94 -5.38
CA GLU A 117 2.74 8.22 -6.10
C GLU A 117 4.16 8.80 -5.97
N ARG A 118 4.81 8.70 -4.80
CA ARG A 118 6.17 9.22 -4.63
C ARG A 118 7.21 8.45 -5.44
N LEU A 119 7.03 7.14 -5.60
CA LEU A 119 7.90 6.33 -6.45
C LEU A 119 7.76 6.66 -7.93
N LEU A 120 6.58 7.11 -8.40
CA LEU A 120 6.37 7.49 -9.79
C LEU A 120 7.27 8.66 -10.21
N TYR A 121 7.51 9.61 -9.29
CA TYR A 121 8.30 10.81 -9.54
C TYR A 121 9.81 10.60 -9.44
N LEU A 122 10.28 9.40 -9.11
CA LEU A 122 11.71 9.09 -9.15
C LEU A 122 12.22 9.02 -10.60
N PRO A 123 13.50 9.33 -10.83
CA PRO A 123 14.19 9.00 -12.08
C PRO A 123 14.15 7.48 -12.38
N GLU A 124 14.03 7.09 -13.66
CA GLU A 124 13.86 5.69 -14.09
C GLU A 124 15.01 4.76 -13.68
N ASP A 125 16.24 5.28 -13.69
CA ASP A 125 17.44 4.58 -13.22
C ASP A 125 17.34 4.25 -11.73
N ARG A 126 16.77 5.16 -10.93
CA ARG A 126 16.60 4.98 -9.48
C ARG A 126 15.42 4.08 -9.14
N LYS A 127 14.34 4.08 -9.94
CA LYS A 127 13.16 3.21 -9.69
C LYS A 127 13.53 1.73 -9.54
N LYS A 128 14.57 1.28 -10.23
CA LYS A 128 15.04 -0.12 -10.19
C LYS A 128 15.60 -0.56 -8.83
N GLN A 129 15.95 0.39 -7.96
CA GLN A 129 16.49 0.12 -6.62
C GLN A 129 15.40 0.00 -5.55
N PHE A 130 14.14 0.31 -5.90
CA PHE A 130 13.01 0.28 -4.96
C PHE A 130 12.01 -0.80 -5.34
N ALA A 131 11.51 -1.49 -4.34
CA ALA A 131 10.30 -2.30 -4.42
C ALA A 131 9.23 -1.76 -3.47
N LEU A 132 7.98 -1.82 -3.90
CA LEU A 132 6.81 -1.55 -3.06
C LEU A 132 6.10 -2.87 -2.75
N LEU A 133 5.82 -3.11 -1.47
CA LEU A 133 4.99 -4.22 -1.01
C LEU A 133 3.84 -3.69 -0.14
N ARG A 134 2.59 -3.88 -0.57
CA ARG A 134 1.40 -3.40 0.13
C ARG A 134 0.82 -4.54 0.95
N LEU A 135 0.91 -4.43 2.27
CA LEU A 135 0.44 -5.46 3.19
C LEU A 135 -1.08 -5.36 3.40
N PRO A 136 -1.80 -6.49 3.49
CA PRO A 136 -3.27 -6.52 3.64
C PRO A 136 -3.72 -6.21 5.09
N LEU A 137 -3.42 -4.99 5.56
CA LEU A 137 -3.69 -4.53 6.93
C LEU A 137 -4.81 -3.49 7.02
N GLY A 138 -5.31 -2.99 5.91
CA GLY A 138 -6.54 -2.20 5.80
C GLY A 138 -7.80 -3.06 5.89
N THR A 139 -8.94 -2.42 5.59
CA THR A 139 -10.26 -3.08 5.57
C THR A 139 -10.68 -3.55 4.17
N GLY A 140 -10.24 -2.87 3.11
CA GLY A 140 -10.46 -3.26 1.70
C GLY A 140 -9.33 -4.14 1.19
N ASN A 141 -8.10 -3.60 1.19
CA ASN A 141 -6.89 -4.30 0.73
C ASN A 141 -6.97 -4.76 -0.74
N ASP A 142 -7.74 -4.05 -1.56
CA ASP A 142 -7.93 -4.44 -2.96
C ASP A 142 -6.61 -4.33 -3.74
N GLY A 143 -5.73 -3.40 -3.31
CA GLY A 143 -4.40 -3.25 -3.89
C GLY A 143 -3.30 -4.11 -3.25
N SER A 144 -3.55 -4.92 -2.22
CA SER A 144 -2.44 -5.59 -1.51
C SER A 144 -1.82 -6.76 -2.29
N GLU A 145 -0.56 -7.08 -1.98
CA GLU A 145 0.21 -8.16 -2.61
C GLU A 145 -0.17 -9.56 -2.10
N GLY A 146 -1.47 -9.82 -2.01
CA GLY A 146 -2.05 -11.03 -1.45
C GLY A 146 -3.20 -10.71 -0.51
N ARG A 147 -4.06 -11.71 -0.24
CA ARG A 147 -5.24 -11.55 0.63
C ARG A 147 -4.89 -11.57 2.13
N ASP A 148 -3.73 -12.10 2.47
CA ASP A 148 -3.24 -12.24 3.83
C ASP A 148 -1.71 -12.09 3.92
N LEU A 149 -1.19 -12.08 5.16
CA LEU A 149 0.24 -11.94 5.38
C LEU A 149 1.02 -13.18 4.97
N VAL A 150 0.39 -14.36 4.93
CA VAL A 150 1.05 -15.59 4.47
C VAL A 150 1.42 -15.47 3.00
N ILE A 151 0.49 -15.01 2.16
CA ILE A 151 0.77 -14.79 0.73
C ILE A 151 1.71 -13.59 0.54
N ALA A 152 1.46 -12.46 1.21
CA ALA A 152 2.23 -11.24 0.99
C ALA A 152 3.69 -11.37 1.43
N LEU A 153 3.94 -11.92 2.62
CA LEU A 153 5.29 -12.08 3.17
C LEU A 153 5.93 -13.41 2.74
N GLY A 154 5.13 -14.45 2.44
CA GLY A 154 5.63 -15.74 1.97
C GLY A 154 6.42 -15.64 0.66
N ARG A 155 6.23 -14.57 -0.11
CA ARG A 155 7.06 -14.18 -1.26
C ARG A 155 8.56 -14.17 -0.91
N PHE A 156 8.90 -13.75 0.30
CA PHE A 156 10.30 -13.70 0.76
C PHE A 156 10.90 -15.05 1.11
N LEU A 157 10.13 -16.15 1.08
CA LEU A 157 10.62 -17.50 1.35
C LEU A 157 11.28 -18.14 0.09
N SER A 158 11.29 -17.42 -1.03
CA SER A 158 11.88 -17.85 -2.30
C SER A 158 12.61 -16.68 -2.98
N PRO A 159 13.53 -16.93 -3.93
CA PRO A 159 14.10 -15.87 -4.74
C PRO A 159 13.01 -15.03 -5.42
N LEU A 160 13.16 -13.71 -5.38
CA LEU A 160 12.19 -12.76 -5.94
C LEU A 160 12.73 -12.05 -7.17
N LYS A 161 11.81 -11.73 -8.07
CA LYS A 161 12.03 -10.82 -9.20
C LYS A 161 11.10 -9.62 -9.06
N LEU A 162 11.57 -8.46 -9.49
CA LEU A 162 10.74 -7.26 -9.55
C LEU A 162 9.81 -7.34 -10.75
N GLU A 163 8.57 -6.94 -10.51
CA GLU A 163 7.56 -6.80 -11.55
C GLU A 163 7.16 -5.33 -11.63
N ARG A 164 7.18 -4.76 -12.83
CA ARG A 164 6.64 -3.43 -13.06
C ARG A 164 5.12 -3.53 -13.10
N ARG A 165 4.45 -2.66 -12.36
CA ARG A 165 2.99 -2.52 -12.39
C ARG A 165 2.61 -1.21 -13.06
N ALA A 166 1.66 -1.29 -13.98
CA ALA A 166 1.07 -0.10 -14.58
C ALA A 166 0.27 0.70 -13.55
N ALA A 167 0.17 2.01 -13.79
CA ALA A 167 -0.70 2.91 -13.04
C ALA A 167 -1.60 3.64 -14.04
N VAL A 168 -2.83 3.91 -13.62
CA VAL A 168 -3.79 4.70 -14.39
C VAL A 168 -3.63 6.16 -14.00
N GLN A 169 -3.38 7.02 -14.98
CA GLN A 169 -3.46 8.47 -14.79
C GLN A 169 -4.83 8.98 -15.20
N VAL A 170 -5.55 9.59 -14.26
CA VAL A 170 -6.80 10.30 -14.55
C VAL A 170 -6.47 11.78 -14.69
N ARG A 171 -6.71 12.34 -15.87
CA ARG A 171 -6.57 13.78 -16.14
C ARG A 171 -7.97 14.42 -16.21
N PRO A 172 -8.37 15.20 -15.19
CA PRO A 172 -9.59 16.00 -15.27
C PRO A 172 -9.51 17.00 -16.43
N ALA A 173 -10.67 17.44 -16.94
CA ALA A 173 -10.73 18.55 -17.89
C ALA A 173 -10.08 19.80 -17.29
N GLU A 174 -9.30 20.54 -18.10
CA GLU A 174 -8.55 21.72 -17.65
C GLU A 174 -9.45 22.78 -17.00
N GLU A 175 -10.66 22.96 -17.53
CA GLU A 175 -11.71 23.83 -17.01
C GLU A 175 -12.08 23.53 -15.55
N GLY A 176 -11.91 22.28 -15.11
CA GLY A 176 -12.16 21.84 -13.75
C GLY A 176 -11.04 22.15 -12.75
N GLY A 177 -9.88 22.64 -13.22
CA GLY A 177 -8.76 23.12 -12.40
C GLY A 177 -8.09 22.08 -11.48
N LYS A 178 -8.39 20.79 -11.66
CA LYS A 178 -7.82 19.73 -10.83
C LYS A 178 -6.57 19.12 -11.47
N PRO A 179 -5.49 18.89 -10.69
CA PRO A 179 -4.30 18.23 -11.21
C PRO A 179 -4.58 16.76 -11.57
N PRO A 180 -3.72 16.14 -12.40
CA PRO A 180 -3.77 14.71 -12.67
C PRO A 180 -3.72 13.88 -11.38
N LEU A 181 -4.51 12.81 -11.35
CA LEU A 181 -4.60 11.86 -10.24
C LEU A 181 -4.05 10.51 -10.70
N TRP A 182 -3.44 9.76 -9.79
CA TRP A 182 -2.94 8.42 -10.08
C TRP A 182 -3.74 7.35 -9.35
N ALA A 183 -3.90 6.20 -9.99
CA ALA A 183 -4.49 5.02 -9.39
C ALA A 183 -3.65 3.78 -9.73
N PHE A 184 -3.45 2.89 -8.75
CA PHE A 184 -2.60 1.69 -8.87
C PHE A 184 -3.41 0.40 -8.75
N ASN A 185 -4.72 0.50 -8.88
CA ASN A 185 -5.65 -0.64 -8.87
C ASN A 185 -6.87 -0.34 -9.73
N ILE A 186 -7.66 0.66 -9.34
CA ILE A 186 -8.87 1.07 -10.06
C ILE A 186 -9.05 2.58 -9.97
N ALA A 187 -9.52 3.18 -11.05
CA ALA A 187 -10.02 4.55 -11.08
C ALA A 187 -11.50 4.50 -11.46
N SER A 188 -12.35 5.18 -10.69
CA SER A 188 -13.79 5.26 -10.97
C SER A 188 -14.25 6.70 -11.10
N VAL A 189 -15.30 6.88 -11.90
CA VAL A 189 -15.95 8.17 -12.19
C VAL A 189 -17.47 7.99 -12.16
N GLY A 190 -18.20 9.06 -11.86
CA GLY A 190 -19.66 9.02 -11.77
C GLY A 190 -20.18 8.36 -10.50
N LEU A 191 -21.19 7.48 -10.64
CA LEU A 191 -21.95 6.90 -9.52
C LEU A 191 -21.06 6.15 -8.53
N ASP A 192 -20.15 5.31 -8.99
CA ASP A 192 -19.27 4.54 -8.10
C ASP A 192 -18.31 5.45 -7.30
N ALA A 193 -17.76 6.49 -7.95
CA ALA A 193 -16.93 7.48 -7.28
C ALA A 193 -17.71 8.24 -6.20
N TYR A 194 -18.98 8.57 -6.48
CA TYR A 194 -19.88 9.19 -5.50
C TYR A 194 -20.15 8.27 -4.30
N VAL A 195 -20.51 7.01 -4.55
CA VAL A 195 -20.75 6.02 -3.48
C VAL A 195 -19.49 5.84 -2.64
N SER A 196 -18.31 5.77 -3.28
CA SER A 196 -17.02 5.65 -2.61
C SER A 196 -16.71 6.88 -1.73
N ASP A 197 -16.89 8.10 -2.24
CA ASP A 197 -16.72 9.35 -1.48
C ASP A 197 -17.64 9.38 -0.24
N LYS A 198 -18.93 9.10 -0.42
CA LYS A 198 -19.90 9.11 0.68
C LYS A 198 -19.63 8.02 1.70
N THR A 199 -19.23 6.83 1.24
CA THR A 199 -18.81 5.73 2.12
C THR A 199 -17.59 6.11 2.96
N ASN A 200 -16.58 6.75 2.36
CA ASN A 200 -15.37 7.16 3.07
C ASN A 200 -15.67 8.29 4.08
N LYS A 201 -16.52 9.27 3.72
CA LYS A 201 -16.99 10.31 4.63
C LYS A 201 -17.79 9.75 5.80
N LEU A 202 -18.59 8.71 5.58
CA LEU A 202 -19.32 8.08 6.68
C LEU A 202 -18.39 7.26 7.57
N LYS A 203 -17.42 6.53 6.98
CA LYS A 203 -16.41 5.75 7.72
C LYS A 203 -15.54 6.58 8.67
N SER A 204 -15.37 7.88 8.42
CA SER A 204 -14.63 8.76 9.33
C SER A 204 -15.39 9.03 10.64
N VAL A 205 -16.72 8.90 10.63
CA VAL A 205 -17.59 9.13 11.80
C VAL A 205 -18.10 7.81 12.39
N PHE A 206 -18.55 6.90 11.52
CA PHE A 206 -19.12 5.59 11.88
C PHE A 206 -18.32 4.45 11.24
N PRO A 207 -17.48 3.74 12.02
CA PRO A 207 -16.71 2.62 11.50
C PRO A 207 -17.63 1.47 11.04
N GLY A 208 -17.53 1.05 9.79
CA GLY A 208 -18.36 -0.05 9.28
C GLY A 208 -18.23 -0.26 7.76
N ASP A 209 -19.00 -1.21 7.24
CA ASP A 209 -19.22 -1.36 5.80
C ASP A 209 -20.56 -0.72 5.42
N SER A 210 -20.51 0.58 5.13
CA SER A 210 -21.66 1.35 4.67
C SER A 210 -21.75 1.44 3.15
N TYR A 211 -20.94 0.67 2.41
CA TYR A 211 -20.90 0.79 0.95
C TYR A 211 -22.25 0.44 0.34
N LYS A 212 -22.82 -0.72 0.72
CA LYS A 212 -24.15 -1.15 0.24
C LYS A 212 -25.26 -0.17 0.58
N PHE A 213 -25.18 0.47 1.75
CA PHE A 213 -26.13 1.52 2.13
C PHE A 213 -26.05 2.69 1.14
N TRP A 214 -24.86 3.20 0.86
CA TRP A 214 -24.68 4.29 -0.08
C TRP A 214 -25.02 3.92 -1.52
N VAL A 215 -24.80 2.67 -1.94
CA VAL A 215 -25.29 2.17 -3.23
C VAL A 215 -26.80 2.35 -3.32
N ASN A 216 -27.55 1.87 -2.34
CA ASN A 216 -29.02 1.96 -2.33
C ASN A 216 -29.53 3.41 -2.27
N ILE A 217 -28.84 4.30 -1.55
CA ILE A 217 -29.21 5.72 -1.51
C ILE A 217 -28.88 6.39 -2.85
N ALA A 218 -27.74 6.08 -3.44
CA ALA A 218 -27.30 6.70 -4.68
C ALA A 218 -28.20 6.31 -5.87
N THR A 219 -28.73 5.09 -5.93
CA THR A 219 -29.68 4.71 -6.99
C THR A 219 -30.96 5.56 -6.98
N MET A 220 -31.35 6.14 -5.83
CA MET A 220 -32.53 7.00 -5.72
C MET A 220 -32.20 8.49 -5.88
N LEU A 221 -31.02 8.92 -5.43
CA LEU A 221 -30.72 10.35 -5.21
C LEU A 221 -29.54 10.90 -6.00
N TYR A 222 -28.79 10.07 -6.73
CA TYR A 222 -27.60 10.51 -7.46
C TYR A 222 -27.92 11.63 -8.45
N ASP A 223 -28.98 11.47 -9.25
CA ASP A 223 -29.41 12.44 -10.27
C ASP A 223 -29.92 13.76 -9.66
N ARG A 224 -30.30 13.73 -8.38
CA ARG A 224 -30.68 14.93 -7.62
C ARG A 224 -29.46 15.68 -7.11
N ALA A 225 -28.37 14.98 -6.84
CA ALA A 225 -27.11 15.55 -6.36
C ALA A 225 -26.19 15.99 -7.51
N TYR A 226 -26.26 15.31 -8.65
CA TYR A 226 -25.42 15.56 -9.83
C TYR A 226 -26.27 15.59 -11.09
N LYS A 227 -26.00 16.56 -11.97
CA LYS A 227 -26.60 16.59 -13.30
C LYS A 227 -25.97 15.48 -14.14
N VAL A 228 -26.76 14.46 -14.47
CA VAL A 228 -26.32 13.38 -15.36
C VAL A 228 -26.30 13.90 -16.79
N ILE A 229 -25.10 13.98 -17.35
CA ILE A 229 -24.84 14.40 -18.73
C ILE A 229 -23.87 13.41 -19.40
N PRO A 230 -23.85 13.33 -20.73
CA PRO A 230 -22.83 12.57 -21.44
C PRO A 230 -21.43 13.01 -21.03
N MET A 231 -20.56 12.05 -20.71
CA MET A 231 -19.16 12.29 -20.34
C MET A 231 -18.25 11.88 -21.49
N GLY A 232 -17.46 12.82 -21.99
CA GLY A 232 -16.41 12.52 -22.95
C GLY A 232 -15.24 11.81 -22.26
N LEU A 233 -14.88 10.62 -22.73
CA LEU A 233 -13.75 9.85 -22.22
C LEU A 233 -12.77 9.56 -23.35
N LYS A 234 -11.50 9.85 -23.12
CA LYS A 234 -10.39 9.48 -24.02
C LYS A 234 -9.44 8.57 -23.25
N ILE A 235 -9.02 7.48 -23.87
CA ILE A 235 -8.12 6.49 -23.30
C ILE A 235 -6.87 6.45 -24.16
N TRP A 236 -5.72 6.40 -23.51
CA TRP A 236 -4.42 6.25 -24.15
C TRP A 236 -3.66 5.13 -23.44
N ASP A 237 -2.86 4.38 -24.18
CA ASP A 237 -1.86 3.45 -23.65
C ASP A 237 -0.49 4.09 -23.89
N LEU A 238 0.28 4.29 -22.82
CA LEU A 238 1.53 5.07 -22.81
C LEU A 238 2.71 4.21 -22.31
#